data_AF-Q2CAG4-F1
#
_entry.id   AF-Q2CAG4-F1
#
_cell.length_a   1.000
_cell.length_b   1.000
_cell.length_c   1.000
_cell.angle_alpha   90.00
_cell.angle_beta   90.00
_cell.angle_gamma   90.00
#
_symmetry.space_group_name_H-M   'P 1'
#
loop_
_entity.id
_entity.type
_entity.pdbx_description
1 polymer ?
#
loop_
_entity_poly.entity_id
_entity_poly.type
_entity_poly.pdbx_seq_one_letter_code
_entity_poly.pdbx_strand_id
1 'polypeptide(L)'
;MLTRRNFITTAAASALAAPALAQSGFVIPPEMRRAEVELNTDLTPGDIHLYKESHNLYFIMPGRRAMAYKIGVGELGMQWDGATTIGRKAE
;
A
#
# COMPACT_ATOMS: atom_id res chain seq x y z
N MET A 1 36.15 5.13 -44.29
CA MET A 1 36.88 5.87 -43.25
C MET A 1 35.87 6.51 -42.31
N LEU A 2 35.67 5.97 -41.11
CA LEU A 2 34.78 6.57 -40.11
C LEU A 2 35.52 7.69 -39.39
N THR A 3 35.10 8.93 -39.63
CA THR A 3 35.69 10.13 -39.03
C THR A 3 35.16 10.33 -37.61
N ARG A 4 36.07 10.65 -36.68
CA ARG A 4 35.86 10.93 -35.23
C ARG A 4 34.70 11.88 -34.91
N ARG A 5 34.27 12.68 -35.89
CA ARG A 5 33.19 13.66 -35.81
C ARG A 5 31.78 13.04 -35.84
N ASN A 6 31.60 11.85 -36.43
CA ASN A 6 30.32 11.14 -36.41
C ASN A 6 30.09 10.31 -35.14
N PHE A 7 31.05 10.30 -34.20
CA PHE A 7 30.93 9.56 -32.95
C PHE A 7 30.28 10.38 -31.84
N ILE A 8 30.49 11.70 -31.82
CA ILE A 8 29.95 12.58 -30.76
C ILE A 8 28.46 12.86 -30.97
N THR A 9 27.95 12.86 -32.20
CA THR A 9 26.54 13.12 -32.49
C THR A 9 25.60 11.96 -32.14
N THR A 10 26.09 10.72 -32.01
CA THR A 10 25.26 9.56 -31.62
C THR A 10 25.19 9.37 -30.09
N ALA A 11 26.12 9.94 -29.33
CA ALA A 11 26.16 9.80 -27.87
C ALA A 11 25.16 10.71 -27.13
N ALA A 12 24.65 11.76 -27.76
CA ALA A 12 23.68 12.68 -27.14
C ALA A 12 22.22 12.18 -27.18
N ALA A 13 21.92 11.15 -27.97
CA ALA A 13 20.55 10.63 -28.12
C ALA A 13 20.12 9.65 -27.01
N SER A 14 21.05 9.11 -26.22
CA SER A 14 20.73 8.18 -25.11
C SER A 14 20.41 8.89 -23.78
N ALA A 15 20.70 10.18 -23.66
CA ALA A 15 20.54 10.92 -22.40
C ALA A 15 19.11 11.44 -22.14
N LEU A 16 18.23 11.42 -23.15
CA LEU A 16 16.83 11.88 -23.01
C LEU A 16 15.85 10.78 -22.54
N ALA A 17 16.32 9.54 -22.35
CA ALA A 17 15.50 8.43 -21.86
C ALA A 17 15.52 8.26 -20.32
N ALA A 18 16.22 9.14 -19.58
CA ALA A 18 16.33 9.09 -18.12
C ALA A 18 14.99 9.24 -17.34
N PRO A 19 13.98 10.04 -17.77
CA PRO A 19 12.78 10.21 -16.97
C PRO A 19 11.88 8.96 -16.94
N ALA A 20 12.00 8.05 -17.93
CA ALA A 20 11.17 6.84 -18.01
C ALA A 20 11.58 5.76 -16.99
N LEU A 21 12.86 5.71 -16.60
CA LEU A 21 13.34 4.79 -15.56
C LEU A 21 13.03 5.29 -14.14
N ALA A 22 12.84 6.59 -13.96
CA ALA A 22 12.47 7.20 -12.67
C ALA A 22 10.97 7.05 -12.35
N GLN A 23 10.15 6.58 -13.30
CA GLN A 23 8.71 6.36 -13.15
C GLN A 23 8.36 4.90 -12.83
N SER A 24 9.27 4.12 -12.23
CA SER A 24 8.87 2.85 -11.63
C SER A 24 7.91 3.15 -10.47
N GLY A 25 6.60 3.14 -10.77
CA GLY A 25 5.56 3.32 -9.77
C GLY A 25 5.80 2.34 -8.62
N PHE A 26 5.56 2.79 -7.39
CA PHE A 26 5.67 1.92 -6.23
C PHE A 26 4.69 0.76 -6.37
N VAL A 27 5.22 -0.45 -6.61
CA VAL A 27 4.42 -1.67 -6.71
C VAL A 27 4.21 -2.21 -5.30
N ILE A 28 2.96 -2.22 -4.85
CA ILE A 28 2.61 -2.81 -3.55
C ILE A 28 2.89 -4.32 -3.64
N PRO A 29 3.74 -4.86 -2.74
CA PRO A 29 4.01 -6.29 -2.66
C PRO A 29 2.70 -7.09 -2.51
N PRO A 30 2.55 -8.25 -3.17
CA PRO A 30 1.31 -9.03 -3.13
C PRO A 30 0.75 -9.29 -1.72
N GLU A 31 1.62 -9.53 -0.76
CA GLU A 31 1.31 -9.77 0.66
C GLU A 31 0.78 -8.55 1.41
N MET A 32 0.98 -7.34 0.87
CA MET A 32 0.48 -6.09 1.43
C MET A 32 -0.81 -5.59 0.79
N ARG A 33 -1.27 -6.25 -0.27
CA ARG A 33 -2.52 -5.88 -0.95
C ARG A 33 -3.70 -6.24 -0.09
N ARG A 34 -4.81 -5.52 -0.29
CA ARG A 34 -6.07 -5.86 0.35
C ARG A 34 -6.51 -7.26 -0.08
N ALA A 35 -7.05 -8.03 0.85
CA ALA A 35 -7.55 -9.37 0.59
C ALA A 35 -8.81 -9.65 1.40
N GLU A 36 -9.71 -10.46 0.85
CA GLU A 36 -10.84 -11.01 1.59
C GLU A 36 -10.37 -12.23 2.38
N VAL A 37 -10.71 -12.27 3.67
CA VAL A 37 -10.32 -13.36 4.58
C VAL A 37 -11.54 -13.91 5.29
N GLU A 38 -11.54 -15.21 5.59
CA GLU A 38 -12.55 -15.84 6.43
C GLU A 38 -12.23 -15.59 7.91
N LEU A 39 -13.28 -15.36 8.69
CA LEU A 39 -13.21 -15.18 10.13
C LEU A 39 -13.59 -16.48 10.84
N ASN A 40 -12.82 -16.82 11.86
CA ASN A 40 -13.08 -17.98 12.72
C ASN A 40 -14.21 -17.74 13.73
N THR A 41 -14.61 -16.48 13.90
CA THR A 41 -15.66 -16.07 14.85
C THR A 41 -16.62 -15.12 14.16
N ASP A 42 -17.86 -15.09 14.66
CA ASP A 42 -18.82 -14.08 14.29
C ASP A 42 -18.45 -12.75 14.95
N LEU A 43 -18.18 -11.74 14.11
CA LEU A 43 -17.97 -10.36 14.50
C LEU A 43 -19.06 -9.50 13.88
N THR A 44 -19.32 -8.34 14.47
CA THR A 44 -20.36 -7.42 14.01
C THR A 44 -20.00 -6.86 12.63
N PRO A 45 -20.80 -7.09 11.59
CA PRO A 45 -20.55 -6.49 10.28
C PRO A 45 -20.58 -4.97 10.34
N GLY A 46 -19.61 -4.32 9.70
CA GLY A 46 -19.44 -2.86 9.72
C GLY A 46 -18.40 -2.37 10.74
N ASP A 47 -18.03 -3.19 11.73
CA ASP A 47 -16.97 -2.85 12.67
C ASP A 47 -15.59 -2.90 12.00
N ILE A 48 -14.64 -2.17 12.58
CA ILE A 48 -13.24 -2.16 12.17
C ILE A 48 -12.39 -2.66 13.34
N HIS A 49 -11.70 -3.77 13.12
CA HIS A 49 -10.82 -4.37 14.11
C HIS A 49 -9.36 -4.08 13.76
N LEU A 50 -8.64 -3.49 14.71
CA LEU A 50 -7.24 -3.10 14.60
C LEU A 50 -6.35 -4.04 15.40
N TYR A 51 -5.39 -4.70 14.74
CA TYR A 51 -4.41 -5.57 15.38
C TYR A 51 -3.00 -5.00 15.18
N LYS A 52 -2.61 -4.11 16.11
CA LYS A 52 -1.36 -3.33 16.07
C LYS A 52 -0.12 -4.21 15.96
N GLU A 53 -0.02 -5.28 16.75
CA GLU A 53 1.14 -6.20 16.74
C GLU A 53 1.37 -6.80 15.36
N SER A 54 0.28 -7.20 14.69
CA SER A 54 0.33 -7.82 13.36
C SER A 54 0.26 -6.83 12.19
N HIS A 55 0.11 -5.53 12.48
CA HIS A 55 -0.06 -4.47 11.50
C HIS A 55 -1.21 -4.72 10.51
N ASN A 56 -2.32 -5.25 11.01
CA ASN A 56 -3.50 -5.57 10.22
C ASN A 56 -4.72 -4.78 10.70
N LEU A 57 -5.52 -4.31 9.74
CA LEU A 57 -6.86 -3.78 9.94
C LEU A 57 -7.86 -4.67 9.20
N TYR A 58 -8.93 -5.04 9.88
CA TYR A 58 -10.01 -5.83 9.30
C TYR A 58 -11.30 -5.02 9.30
N PHE A 59 -11.87 -4.81 8.12
CA PHE A 59 -13.24 -4.33 7.99
C PHE A 59 -14.18 -5.53 7.92
N ILE A 60 -15.04 -5.68 8.93
CA ILE A 60 -15.86 -6.87 9.10
C ILE A 60 -17.05 -6.83 8.13
N MET A 61 -17.21 -7.93 7.39
CA MET A 61 -18.27 -8.13 6.41
C MET A 61 -19.25 -9.24 6.87
N PRO A 62 -20.48 -9.29 6.32
CA PRO A 62 -21.40 -10.38 6.60
C PRO A 62 -20.86 -11.75 6.16
N GLY A 63 -21.31 -12.80 6.86
CA GLY A 63 -21.02 -14.19 6.51
C GLY A 63 -19.63 -14.66 6.92
N ARG A 64 -19.13 -14.23 8.09
CA ARG A 64 -17.81 -14.59 8.63
C ARG A 64 -16.66 -14.22 7.70
N ARG A 65 -16.69 -13.01 7.13
CA ARG A 65 -15.65 -12.52 6.22
C ARG A 65 -15.19 -11.14 6.65
N ALA A 66 -13.96 -10.79 6.28
CA ALA A 66 -13.45 -9.44 6.45
C ALA A 66 -12.58 -9.03 5.27
N MET A 67 -12.50 -7.73 5.04
CA MET A 67 -11.49 -7.15 4.16
C MET A 67 -10.26 -6.80 5.01
N ALA A 68 -9.14 -7.47 4.74
CA ALA A 68 -7.87 -7.27 5.44
C ALA A 68 -7.02 -6.21 4.74
N TYR A 69 -6.40 -5.33 5.52
CA TYR A 69 -5.50 -4.28 5.07
C TYR A 69 -4.22 -4.30 5.91
N LYS A 70 -3.07 -4.21 5.24
CA LYS A 70 -1.81 -3.85 5.92
C LYS A 70 -1.82 -2.36 6.24
N ILE A 71 -1.41 -2.03 7.45
CA ILE A 71 -1.38 -0.65 7.95
C ILE A 71 -0.03 -0.32 8.58
N GLY A 72 0.35 0.95 8.53
CA GLY A 72 1.42 1.49 9.37
C GLY A 72 0.80 2.08 10.64
N VAL A 73 1.38 1.79 11.81
CA VAL A 73 0.95 2.35 13.10
C VAL A 73 2.09 3.21 13.64
N GLY A 74 1.80 4.48 13.94
CA GLY A 74 2.74 5.37 14.61
C GLY A 74 2.75 5.16 16.13
N GLU A 75 3.68 5.80 16.83
CA GLU A 75 3.87 5.65 18.27
C GLU A 75 2.59 5.91 19.10
N LEU A 76 1.84 6.96 18.80
CA LEU A 76 0.58 7.27 19.48
C LEU A 76 -0.47 6.17 19.27
N GLY A 77 -0.51 5.58 18.07
CA GLY A 77 -1.40 4.47 17.77
C GLY A 77 -1.02 3.21 18.54
N MET A 78 0.27 3.01 18.84
CA MET A 78 0.74 1.89 19.65
C MET A 78 0.26 1.96 21.10
N GLN A 79 0.13 3.16 21.67
CA GLN A 79 -0.30 3.38 23.05
C GLN A 79 -1.82 3.37 23.23
N TRP A 80 -2.59 3.46 22.14
CA TRP A 80 -4.04 3.53 22.20
C TRP A 80 -4.68 2.15 22.20
N ASP A 81 -5.57 1.90 23.16
CA ASP A 81 -6.40 0.70 23.20
C ASP A 81 -7.84 1.07 23.56
N GLY A 82 -8.80 0.36 22.96
CA GLY A 82 -10.22 0.54 23.25
C GLY A 82 -11.10 0.44 22.01
N ALA A 83 -12.34 0.89 22.17
CA ALA A 83 -13.33 0.98 21.10
C ALA A 83 -13.77 2.45 20.94
N THR A 84 -13.94 2.88 19.70
CA THR A 84 -14.42 4.22 19.39
C THR A 84 -15.21 4.22 18.09
N THR A 85 -16.04 5.24 17.91
CA THR A 85 -16.82 5.44 16.69
C THR A 85 -16.14 6.50 15.83
N ILE A 86 -16.07 6.27 14.52
CA ILE A 86 -15.56 7.26 13.56
C ILE A 86 -16.48 8.48 13.56
N GLY A 87 -16.03 9.58 14.15
CA GLY A 87 -16.84 10.81 14.29
C GLY A 87 -16.89 11.69 13.04
N ARG A 88 -15.94 11.55 12.12
CA ARG A 88 -15.88 12.37 10.90
C ARG A 88 -15.14 11.64 9.77
N LYS A 89 -15.65 11.80 8.55
CA LYS A 89 -14.95 11.51 7.29
C LYS A 89 -14.86 12.81 6.49
N ALA A 90 -13.67 13.13 5.98
CA ALA A 90 -13.44 14.29 5.12
C ALA A 90 -12.79 13.82 3.82
N GLU A 91 -13.05 14.55 2.74
CA GLU A 91 -12.43 14.38 1.41
C GLU A 91 -11.39 15.47 1.17
#